data_AF-A2U2F7-F1
#
_entry.id   AF-A2U2F7-F1
#
_cell.length_a   1.000
_cell.length_b   1.000
_cell.length_c   1.000
_cell.angle_alpha   90.00
_cell.angle_beta   90.00
_cell.angle_gamma   90.00
#
_symmetry.space_group_name_H-M   'P 1'
#
loop_
_entity.id
_entity.type
_entity.pdbx_description
1 polymer ?
#
loop_
_entity_poly.entity_id
_entity_poly.type
_entity_poly.pdbx_seq_one_letter_code
_entity_poly.pdbx_strand_id
1 'polypeptide(L)'
;MDLEKRNRNKRKLEPLTFVEKIPFFLFPFGFGSDLFPMKDMNDSEIERFKKYGFDKKLEDAIKAKQLGIIFYLIIPLILLISTL
;
A
#
# COMPACT_ATOMS: atom_id res chain seq x y z
N MET A 1 -7.36 31.45 -10.15
CA MET A 1 -6.72 30.11 -10.14
C MET A 1 -7.77 29.08 -10.52
N ASP A 2 -7.52 28.26 -11.54
CA ASP A 2 -8.47 27.27 -12.05
C ASP A 2 -8.85 26.23 -10.98
N LEU A 3 -10.15 25.93 -10.85
CA LEU A 3 -10.70 25.01 -9.86
C LEU A 3 -10.20 23.57 -10.10
N GLU A 4 -10.08 23.16 -11.36
CA GLU A 4 -9.58 21.83 -11.66
C GLU A 4 -8.14 21.65 -11.22
N LYS A 5 -7.28 22.66 -11.47
CA LYS A 5 -5.89 22.65 -11.01
C LYS A 5 -5.79 22.51 -9.49
N ARG A 6 -6.65 23.20 -8.73
CA ARG A 6 -6.71 23.06 -7.26
C ARG A 6 -7.14 21.65 -6.84
N ASN A 7 -8.16 21.09 -7.48
CA ASN A 7 -8.65 19.73 -7.19
C ASN A 7 -7.63 18.65 -7.57
N ARG A 8 -6.85 18.83 -8.64
CA ARG A 8 -5.74 17.94 -9.00
C ARG A 8 -4.62 18.01 -7.96
N ASN A 9 -4.20 19.20 -7.57
CA ASN A 9 -3.15 19.38 -6.56
C ASN A 9 -3.55 18.81 -5.19
N LYS A 10 -4.80 19.03 -4.77
CA LYS A 10 -5.33 18.47 -3.52
C LYS A 10 -5.23 16.95 -3.50
N ARG A 11 -5.73 16.28 -4.55
CA ARG A 11 -5.70 14.82 -4.67
C ARG A 11 -4.29 14.24 -4.72
N LYS A 12 -3.36 14.91 -5.41
CA LYS A 12 -1.95 14.49 -5.51
C LYS A 12 -1.25 14.42 -4.16
N LEU A 13 -1.58 15.34 -3.25
CA LEU A 13 -0.94 15.48 -1.94
C LEU A 13 -1.72 14.81 -0.79
N GLU A 14 -2.93 14.34 -1.06
CA GLU A 14 -3.79 13.73 -0.04
C GLU A 14 -3.22 12.37 0.39
N PRO A 15 -2.89 12.17 1.68
CA PRO A 15 -2.36 10.91 2.16
C PRO A 15 -3.45 9.86 2.32
N LEU A 16 -3.05 8.60 2.49
CA LEU A 16 -3.97 7.60 3.04
C LEU A 16 -4.20 7.92 4.52
N THR A 17 -5.44 7.80 4.95
CA THR A 17 -5.80 7.71 6.36
C THR A 17 -5.21 6.44 6.97
N PHE A 18 -5.15 6.39 8.29
CA PHE A 18 -4.64 5.21 9.00
C PHE A 18 -5.41 3.93 8.62
N VAL A 19 -6.73 4.00 8.56
CA VAL A 19 -7.60 2.86 8.21
C VAL A 19 -7.34 2.40 6.78
N GLU A 20 -7.17 3.32 5.83
CA GLU A 20 -6.84 2.98 4.45
C GLU A 20 -5.47 2.31 4.31
N LYS A 21 -4.54 2.49 5.27
CA LYS A 21 -3.21 1.82 5.26
C LYS A 21 -3.26 0.36 5.74
N ILE A 22 -4.23 0.00 6.59
CA ILE A 22 -4.36 -1.33 7.19
C ILE A 22 -4.38 -2.46 6.14
N PRO A 23 -5.20 -2.43 5.07
CA PRO A 23 -5.24 -3.52 4.11
C PRO A 23 -3.90 -3.72 3.38
N PHE A 24 -3.17 -2.64 3.09
CA PHE A 24 -1.84 -2.71 2.48
C PHE A 24 -0.80 -3.31 3.44
N PHE A 25 -0.94 -3.08 4.74
CA PHE A 25 -0.06 -3.66 5.76
C PHE A 25 -0.35 -5.14 6.03
N LEU A 26 -1.62 -5.52 6.21
CA LEU A 26 -2.00 -6.90 6.54
C LEU A 26 -1.90 -7.85 5.35
N PHE A 27 -2.11 -7.34 4.12
CA PHE A 27 -2.02 -8.10 2.86
C PHE A 27 -0.97 -7.46 1.93
N PRO A 28 0.32 -7.51 2.30
CA PRO A 28 1.35 -6.75 1.61
C PRO A 28 1.92 -7.48 0.37
N PHE A 29 1.66 -8.78 0.25
CA PHE A 29 2.08 -9.61 -0.87
C PHE A 29 1.08 -9.40 -2.00
N GLY A 30 1.48 -8.68 -3.04
CA GLY A 30 0.62 -8.47 -4.21
C GLY A 30 0.49 -9.77 -5.01
N PHE A 31 -0.73 -10.10 -5.39
CA PHE A 31 -1.03 -11.19 -6.32
C PHE A 31 -1.02 -10.68 -7.78
N GLY A 32 -0.05 -9.82 -8.11
CA GLY A 32 0.17 -9.24 -9.43
C GLY A 32 1.59 -9.48 -9.95
N SER A 33 2.18 -10.63 -9.60
CA SER A 33 3.48 -11.08 -10.13
C SER A 33 3.28 -12.30 -11.04
N ASP A 34 4.25 -12.61 -11.91
CA ASP A 34 4.17 -13.81 -12.77
C ASP A 34 3.93 -15.11 -11.98
N LEU A 35 4.31 -15.13 -10.70
CA LEU A 35 4.14 -16.27 -9.80
C LEU A 35 2.73 -16.38 -9.19
N PHE A 36 1.99 -15.27 -9.12
CA PHE A 36 0.65 -15.22 -8.55
C PHE A 36 -0.19 -14.22 -9.35
N PRO A 37 -0.96 -14.65 -10.36
CA PRO A 37 -1.61 -13.77 -11.34
C PRO A 37 -2.99 -13.22 -10.93
N MET A 38 -3.44 -13.46 -9.69
CA MET A 38 -4.77 -13.03 -9.23
C MET A 38 -4.75 -11.59 -8.69
N LYS A 39 -5.03 -10.61 -9.54
CA LYS A 39 -5.09 -9.20 -9.10
C LYS A 39 -5.99 -8.99 -7.88
N ASP A 40 -5.39 -8.56 -6.77
CA ASP A 40 -6.12 -8.33 -5.52
C ASP A 40 -6.69 -6.90 -5.44
N MET A 41 -7.42 -6.63 -4.35
CA MET A 41 -7.97 -5.30 -4.08
C MET A 41 -6.88 -4.23 -4.02
N ASN A 42 -5.75 -4.51 -3.36
CA ASN A 42 -4.65 -3.56 -3.18
C ASN A 42 -3.99 -3.23 -4.53
N ASP A 43 -3.84 -4.19 -5.42
CA ASP A 43 -3.30 -4.00 -6.77
C ASP A 43 -4.22 -3.10 -7.61
N SER A 44 -5.52 -3.30 -7.51
CA SER A 44 -6.53 -2.45 -8.17
C SER A 44 -6.52 -1.01 -7.62
N GLU A 45 -6.32 -0.84 -6.31
CA GLU A 45 -6.16 0.47 -5.66
C GLU A 45 -4.88 1.18 -6.12
N ILE A 46 -3.75 0.46 -6.15
CA ILE A 46 -2.45 0.97 -6.62
C ILE A 46 -2.56 1.47 -8.07
N GLU A 47 -3.19 0.69 -8.95
CA GLU A 47 -3.44 1.12 -10.33
C GLU A 47 -4.33 2.35 -10.42
N ARG A 48 -5.38 2.43 -9.58
CA ARG A 48 -6.21 3.63 -9.52
C ARG A 48 -5.38 4.85 -9.08
N PHE A 49 -4.51 4.71 -8.09
CA PHE A 49 -3.66 5.82 -7.64
C PHE A 49 -2.75 6.31 -8.78
N LYS A 50 -2.13 5.40 -9.52
CA LYS A 50 -1.32 5.72 -10.71
C LYS A 50 -2.16 6.41 -11.80
N LYS A 51 -3.34 5.88 -12.11
CA LYS A 51 -4.22 6.39 -13.18
C LYS A 51 -4.71 7.82 -12.92
N TYR A 52 -4.97 8.17 -11.67
CA TYR A 52 -5.56 9.46 -11.29
C TYR A 52 -4.60 10.43 -10.60
N GLY A 53 -3.32 10.08 -10.48
CA GLY A 53 -2.27 10.95 -9.92
C GLY A 53 -2.39 11.18 -8.41
N PHE A 54 -2.79 10.15 -7.65
CA PHE A 54 -2.80 10.17 -6.19
C PHE A 54 -1.41 9.82 -5.62
N ASP A 55 -0.40 10.63 -5.94
CA ASP A 55 1.00 10.32 -5.67
C ASP A 55 1.27 10.03 -4.20
N LYS A 56 0.69 10.83 -3.28
CA LYS A 56 0.90 10.62 -1.85
C LYS A 56 0.25 9.34 -1.32
N LYS A 57 -0.94 8.98 -1.82
CA LYS A 57 -1.59 7.70 -1.47
C LYS A 57 -0.80 6.51 -1.99
N LEU A 58 -0.23 6.61 -3.19
CA LEU A 58 0.64 5.58 -3.76
C LEU A 58 1.89 5.37 -2.89
N GLU A 59 2.56 6.44 -2.48
CA GLU A 59 3.72 6.38 -1.59
C GLU A 59 3.37 5.72 -0.25
N ASP A 60 2.25 6.15 0.36
CA ASP A 60 1.79 5.62 1.63
C ASP A 60 1.40 4.13 1.52
N ALA A 61 0.77 3.70 0.42
CA ALA A 61 0.43 2.31 0.16
C ALA A 61 1.69 1.43 0.05
N ILE A 62 2.69 1.88 -0.72
CA ILE A 62 3.97 1.16 -0.88
C ILE A 62 4.68 1.01 0.48
N LYS A 63 4.73 2.08 1.29
CA LYS A 63 5.31 2.03 2.64
C LYS A 63 4.57 1.06 3.55
N ALA A 64 3.24 1.07 3.53
CA ALA A 64 2.44 0.13 4.30
C ALA A 64 2.70 -1.33 3.88
N LYS A 65 2.81 -1.62 2.58
CA LYS A 65 3.20 -2.95 2.08
C LYS A 65 4.59 -3.37 2.59
N GLN A 66 5.59 -2.50 2.49
CA GLN A 66 6.94 -2.78 2.98
C GLN A 66 6.96 -3.08 4.48
N LEU A 67 6.25 -2.30 5.29
CA LEU A 67 6.12 -2.54 6.72
C LEU A 67 5.42 -3.87 7.03
N GLY A 68 4.39 -4.23 6.25
CA GLY A 68 3.72 -5.52 6.35
C GLY A 68 4.66 -6.69 6.09
N ILE A 69 5.46 -6.62 5.02
CA ILE A 69 6.47 -7.64 4.70
C ILE A 69 7.46 -7.80 5.86
N ILE A 70 8.00 -6.68 6.37
CA ILE A 70 8.92 -6.68 7.51
C ILE A 70 8.26 -7.31 8.75
N PHE A 71 7.00 -6.96 9.04
CA PHE A 71 6.25 -7.53 10.15
C PHE A 71 6.15 -9.06 10.06
N TYR A 72 5.79 -9.60 8.90
CA TYR A 72 5.72 -11.04 8.68
C TYR A 72 7.08 -11.75 8.70
N LEU A 73 8.20 -11.05 8.45
CA LEU A 73 9.55 -11.62 8.64
C LEU A 73 9.98 -11.63 10.12
N ILE A 74 9.57 -10.63 10.90
CA ILE A 74 9.96 -10.49 12.32
C ILE A 74 9.22 -11.51 13.21
N ILE A 75 7.92 -11.72 13.00
CA ILE A 75 7.13 -12.67 13.81
C ILE A 75 7.75 -14.07 13.91
N PRO A 76 8.07 -14.76 12.80
CA PRO A 76 8.63 -16.11 12.88
C PRO A 76 10.01 -16.12 13.55
N LEU A 77 10.81 -15.06 13.40
CA LEU A 77 12.09 -14.93 14.09
C LEU A 77 11.91 -14.86 15.62
N ILE A 78 10.95 -14.05 16.09
CA ILE A 78 10.61 -13.96 17.51
C ILE A 78 10.13 -15.31 18.03
N LEU A 79 9.24 -15.98 17.29
CA LEU A 79 8.72 -17.30 17.67
C LEU A 79 9.84 -18.33 17.79
N LEU A 80 10.76 -18.37 16.81
CA LEU A 80 11.91 -19.28 16.83
C LEU A 80 12.79 -19.05 18.06
N ILE A 81 13.13 -17.79 18.38
CA ILE A 81 13.94 -17.45 19.55
C ILE A 81 13.21 -17.79 20.86
N SER A 82 11.89 -17.59 20.93
CA SER A 82 11.11 -17.87 22.14
C SER A 82 10.99 -19.36 22.47
N THR A 83 11.25 -20.25 21.51
CA THR A 83 11.18 -21.70 21.66
C THR A 83 12.54 -22.37 21.91
N LEU A 84 13.64 -21.59 21.85
CA LEU A 84 15.03 -22.01 22.12
C LEU A 84 15.40 -21.74 23.57
#